data_AF-A0A7V4XC44-F1
#
_entry.id   AF-A0A7V4XC44-F1
#
_cell.length_a   1.000
_cell.length_b   1.000
_cell.length_c   1.000
_cell.angle_alpha   90.00
_cell.angle_beta   90.00
_cell.angle_gamma   90.00
#
_symmetry.space_group_name_H-M   'P 1'
#
loop_
_entity.id
_entity.type
_entity.pdbx_description
1 polymer ?
#
loop_
_entity_poly.entity_id
_entity_poly.type
_entity_poly.pdbx_seq_one_letter_code
_entity_poly.pdbx_strand_id
1 'polypeptide(L)'
;MAQSVKVDVRGLEAQEAQPKLLETWRELEVGDTLELLDDEDPDTIKEEFIAQHKGEFEWKIEERGPSEWIAYMRKIGPPPDSE
;
A
#
# COMPACT_ATOMS: atom_id res chain seq x y z
N MET A 1 3.66 17.71 -6.30
CA MET A 1 2.80 17.89 -5.11
C MET A 1 2.47 16.49 -4.64
N ALA A 2 2.66 16.13 -3.37
CA ALA A 2 2.33 14.79 -2.92
C ALA A 2 0.81 14.61 -2.93
N GLN A 3 0.31 13.63 -3.67
CA GLN A 3 -1.09 13.24 -3.73
C GLN A 3 -1.33 11.97 -2.92
N SER A 4 -2.57 11.80 -2.45
CA SER A 4 -3.01 10.61 -1.74
C SER A 4 -4.16 9.95 -2.48
N VAL A 5 -4.00 8.67 -2.84
CA VAL A 5 -5.02 7.87 -3.53
C VAL A 5 -5.58 6.83 -2.56
N LYS A 6 -6.90 6.78 -2.42
CA LYS A 6 -7.57 5.84 -1.51
C LYS A 6 -8.03 4.60 -2.25
N VAL A 7 -7.69 3.44 -1.71
CA VAL A 7 -8.12 2.13 -2.19
C VAL A 7 -8.86 1.44 -1.05
N ASP A 8 -10.15 1.21 -1.26
CA ASP A 8 -10.99 0.49 -0.30
C ASP A 8 -11.07 -0.97 -0.74
N VAL A 9 -10.60 -1.87 0.13
CA VAL A 9 -10.61 -3.32 -0.09
C VAL A 9 -11.50 -4.05 0.91
N ARG A 10 -12.30 -3.31 1.67
CA ARG A 10 -13.13 -3.91 2.71
C ARG A 10 -14.14 -4.88 2.13
N GLY A 11 -14.20 -6.09 2.68
CA GLY A 11 -15.02 -7.20 2.20
C GLY A 11 -14.59 -7.79 0.85
N LEU A 12 -13.42 -7.40 0.30
CA LEU A 12 -12.81 -8.07 -0.85
C LEU A 12 -11.86 -9.17 -0.36
N GLU A 13 -11.80 -10.28 -1.08
CA GLU A 13 -10.77 -11.28 -0.81
C GLU A 13 -9.39 -10.74 -1.20
N ALA A 14 -8.32 -11.21 -0.56
CA ALA A 14 -6.94 -10.81 -0.84
C ALA A 14 -6.59 -10.92 -2.34
N GLN A 15 -7.15 -11.92 -3.04
CA GLN A 15 -6.95 -12.12 -4.47
C GLN A 15 -7.55 -11.00 -5.35
N GLU A 16 -8.59 -10.31 -4.88
CA GLU A 16 -9.18 -9.14 -5.56
C GLU A 16 -8.54 -7.82 -5.10
N ALA A 17 -8.15 -7.74 -3.82
CA ALA A 17 -7.50 -6.57 -3.24
C ALA A 17 -6.10 -6.31 -3.82
N GLN A 18 -5.29 -7.36 -3.93
CA GLN A 18 -3.91 -7.30 -4.45
C GLN A 18 -3.77 -6.65 -5.83
N PRO A 19 -4.50 -7.09 -6.89
CA PRO A 19 -4.37 -6.48 -8.21
C PRO A 19 -4.78 -5.02 -8.21
N LYS A 20 -5.87 -4.63 -7.52
CA LYS A 20 -6.30 -3.23 -7.39
C LYS A 20 -5.23 -2.35 -6.74
N LEU A 21 -4.65 -2.82 -5.63
CA LEU A 21 -3.58 -2.13 -4.94
C LEU A 21 -2.38 -1.93 -5.87
N LEU A 22 -2.00 -3.00 -6.58
CA LEU A 22 -0.84 -3.01 -7.47
C LEU A 22 -1.04 -2.12 -8.70
N GLU A 23 -2.23 -2.12 -9.30
CA GLU A 23 -2.58 -1.22 -10.40
C GLU A 23 -2.47 0.24 -9.97
N THR A 24 -3.11 0.59 -8.84
CA THR A 24 -3.05 1.93 -8.27
C THR A 24 -1.60 2.33 -7.98
N TRP A 25 -0.81 1.44 -7.36
CA TRP A 25 0.60 1.68 -7.05
C TRP A 25 1.47 2.01 -8.27
N ARG A 26 1.22 1.35 -9.40
CA ARG A 26 1.97 1.60 -10.64
C ARG A 26 1.70 3.00 -11.19
N GLU A 27 0.49 3.51 -10.99
CA GLU A 27 0.10 4.85 -11.43
C GLU A 27 0.63 5.97 -10.52
N LEU A 28 1.00 5.66 -9.27
CA LEU A 28 1.56 6.64 -8.35
C LEU A 28 2.93 7.16 -8.77
N GLU A 29 3.19 8.44 -8.57
CA GLU A 29 4.51 9.04 -8.72
C GLU A 29 5.31 8.96 -7.42
N VAL A 30 6.63 9.14 -7.51
CA VAL A 30 7.48 9.22 -6.31
C VAL A 30 7.05 10.43 -5.48
N GLY A 31 6.77 10.19 -4.20
CA GLY A 31 6.23 11.17 -3.26
C GLY A 31 4.74 11.02 -2.99
N ASP A 32 4.00 10.31 -3.86
CA ASP A 32 2.58 10.04 -3.63
C ASP A 32 2.37 8.93 -2.60
N THR A 33 1.17 8.91 -2.03
CA THR A 33 0.78 7.96 -0.98
C THR A 33 -0.50 7.22 -1.38
N LEU A 34 -0.49 5.90 -1.21
CA LEU A 34 -1.68 5.07 -1.30
C LEU A 34 -2.23 4.86 0.12
N GLU A 35 -3.52 5.10 0.31
CA GLU A 35 -4.25 4.81 1.54
C GLU A 35 -5.12 3.57 1.31
N LEU A 36 -4.68 2.42 1.81
CA LEU A 36 -5.41 1.15 1.75
C LEU A 36 -6.31 1.03 2.97
N LEU A 37 -7.62 0.99 2.76
CA LEU A 37 -8.59 0.73 3.82
C LEU A 37 -8.98 -0.74 3.81
N ASP A 38 -8.77 -1.39 4.95
CA ASP A 38 -9.03 -2.82 5.16
C ASP A 38 -9.81 -2.99 6.47
N ASP A 39 -10.69 -4.01 6.52
CA ASP A 39 -11.41 -4.38 7.74
C ASP A 39 -10.68 -5.45 8.55
N GLU A 40 -9.64 -6.05 7.95
CA GLU A 40 -8.71 -7.00 8.53
C GLU A 40 -7.28 -6.43 8.58
N ASP A 41 -6.35 -7.19 9.17
CA ASP A 41 -4.95 -6.78 9.28
C ASP A 41 -4.23 -6.87 7.90
N PRO A 42 -3.71 -5.75 7.36
CA PRO A 42 -3.12 -5.72 6.03
C PRO A 42 -1.63 -6.16 6.02
N ASP A 43 -1.10 -6.72 7.11
CA ASP A 43 0.32 -7.10 7.18
C ASP A 43 0.64 -8.25 6.21
N THR A 44 -0.33 -9.13 5.94
CA THR A 44 -0.17 -10.18 4.91
C THR A 44 0.06 -9.58 3.52
N ILE A 45 -0.75 -8.57 3.13
CA ILE A 45 -0.62 -7.88 1.84
C ILE A 45 0.73 -7.14 1.77
N LYS A 46 1.13 -6.50 2.87
CA LYS A 46 2.41 -5.81 2.99
C LYS A 46 3.59 -6.75 2.78
N GLU A 47 3.61 -7.93 3.40
CA GLU A 47 4.73 -8.88 3.28
C GLU A 47 4.93 -9.32 1.82
N GLU A 48 3.84 -9.67 1.12
CA GLU A 48 3.89 -10.02 -0.30
C GLU A 48 4.34 -8.84 -1.17
N PHE A 49 3.96 -7.63 -0.80
CA PHE A 49 4.35 -6.42 -1.51
C PHE A 49 5.84 -6.06 -1.28
N ILE A 50 6.34 -6.15 -0.04
CA ILE A 50 7.75 -5.95 0.31
C ILE A 50 8.62 -6.94 -0.47
N ALA A 51 8.18 -8.19 -0.63
CA ALA A 51 8.94 -9.19 -1.37
C ALA A 51 9.21 -8.79 -2.83
N GLN A 52 8.31 -8.01 -3.45
CA GLN A 52 8.42 -7.58 -4.85
C GLN A 52 9.00 -6.17 -5.01
N HIS A 53 8.74 -5.27 -4.07
CA HIS A 53 9.04 -3.83 -4.18
C HIS A 53 9.94 -3.32 -3.05
N LYS A 54 10.81 -4.19 -2.51
CA LYS A 54 11.63 -3.88 -1.34
C LYS A 54 12.44 -2.60 -1.54
N GLY A 55 12.22 -1.63 -0.66
CA GLY A 55 12.97 -0.37 -0.66
C GLY A 55 12.44 0.68 -1.65
N GLU A 56 11.35 0.39 -2.37
CA GLU A 56 10.71 1.36 -3.28
C GLU A 56 9.59 2.17 -2.62
N PHE A 57 9.21 1.78 -1.40
CA PHE A 57 8.10 2.34 -0.66
C PHE A 57 8.33 2.37 0.84
N GLU A 58 7.60 3.24 1.52
CA GLU A 58 7.44 3.25 2.97
C GLU A 58 6.03 2.79 3.32
N TRP A 59 5.91 1.91 4.30
CA TRP A 59 4.65 1.39 4.79
C TRP A 59 4.38 1.86 6.21
N LYS A 60 3.20 2.40 6.46
CA LYS A 60 2.73 2.79 7.80
C LYS A 60 1.32 2.26 8.01
N ILE A 61 1.09 1.56 9.12
CA ILE A 61 -0.23 1.07 9.51
C ILE A 61 -0.82 2.00 10.56
N GLU A 62 -2.10 2.29 10.44
CA GLU A 62 -2.90 3.00 11.44
C GLU A 62 -4.16 2.20 11.76
N GLU A 63 -4.20 1.65 12.98
CA GLU A 63 -5.37 0.97 13.53
C GLU A 63 -6.37 2.05 14.02
N ARG A 64 -7.56 2.09 13.43
CA ARG A 64 -8.62 3.07 13.76
C ARG A 64 -9.73 2.48 14.63
N GLY A 65 -9.70 1.17 14.89
CA GLY A 65 -10.65 0.48 15.74
C GLY A 65 -10.53 -1.04 15.61
N PRO A 66 -11.45 -1.83 16.21
CA PRO A 66 -11.34 -3.29 16.25
C PRO A 66 -11.48 -3.98 14.88
N SER A 67 -11.90 -3.26 13.83
CA SER A 67 -12.14 -3.79 12.48
C SER A 67 -11.92 -2.71 11.40
N GLU A 68 -11.06 -1.72 11.67
CA GLU A 68 -10.72 -0.71 10.66
C GLU A 68 -9.22 -0.43 10.71
N TRP A 69 -8.56 -0.81 9.63
CA TRP A 69 -7.13 -0.66 9.41
C TRP A 69 -6.89 0.23 8.20
N ILE A 70 -5.98 1.19 8.35
CA ILE A 70 -5.55 2.05 7.25
C ILE A 70 -4.06 1.86 7.06
N ALA A 71 -3.67 1.34 5.90
CA ALA A 71 -2.27 1.25 5.51
C ALA A 71 -1.91 2.39 4.56
N TYR A 72 -0.86 3.11 4.90
CA TYR A 72 -0.29 4.19 4.10
C TYR A 72 0.97 3.67 3.42
N MET A 73 0.94 3.57 2.10
CA MET A 73 2.10 3.25 1.27
C MET A 73 2.59 4.50 0.56
N ARG A 74 3.71 5.05 0.99
CA ARG A 74 4.34 6.18 0.30
C ARG A 74 5.37 5.66 -0.70
N LYS A 75 5.29 6.13 -1.95
CA LYS A 75 6.29 5.82 -2.98
C LYS A 75 7.53 6.68 -2.76
N ILE A 76 8.66 6.04 -2.50
CA ILE A 76 9.96 6.72 -2.32
C ILE A 76 10.88 6.56 -3.52
N GLY A 77 10.54 5.65 -4.45
CA GLY A 77 11.35 5.34 -5.63
C GLY A 77 12.44 4.30 -5.31
N PRO A 78 13.11 3.75 -6.33
CA PRO A 78 14.14 2.74 -6.13
C PRO A 78 15.26 3.28 -5.21
N PRO A 79 15.87 2.43 -4.38
CA PRO A 79 16.96 2.86 -3.53
C PRO A 79 18.13 3.38 -4.40
N PRO A 80 18.86 4.41 -3.92
CA PRO A 80 19.91 5.07 -4.70
C PRO A 80 21.07 4.15 -5.12
N ASP A 81 21.21 2.98 -4.48
CA ASP A 81 22.24 1.97 -4.77
C ASP A 81 21.82 0.94 -5.85
N SER A 82 20.68 1.12 -6.53
CA SER A 82 20.17 0.21 -7.58
C SER A 82 20.55 0.60 -9.02
N GLU A 83 21.49 1.53 -9.23
CA GLU A 83 22.01 1.92 -10.56
C GLU A 83 23.49 1.57 -10.77
#